data_AF-A0A6I2HY40-F1
#
_entry.id   AF-A0A6I2HY40-F1
#
_cell.length_a   1.000
_cell.length_b   1.000
_cell.length_c   1.000
_cell.angle_alpha   90.00
_cell.angle_beta   90.00
_cell.angle_gamma   90.00
#
_symmetry.space_group_name_H-M   'P 1'
#
loop_
_entity.id
_entity.type
_entity.pdbx_description
1 polymer ?
#
loop_
_entity_poly.entity_id
_entity_poly.type
_entity_poly.pdbx_seq_one_letter_code
_entity_poly.pdbx_strand_id
1 'polypeptide(L)'
;MVGSCTGQRTSSYRSTQRGGLTSGSDFFATKFPSSRVTHGFPDVMRGARSRVITSHQPASNGLQGSQTSDVRAHNRADSGTCNVDQQLKVLSMGRQKAVIKARREAKRVLRRDSRSHKQREEESVTSLVQMGGVESIGMARDCRDNSPIEARNEAQAHYLNAIESKQLIFATGEAGCGKTWISAAKAAEALIHKDVERIIVTRPVLQADEDLGFLPGDISEKFAPYFRPVYDILVKRLGASFMQYCLRPEIGKVEIAPFAYMRGRTFENAVVILDEAQNVTAAQMKMFLTRLGENVTVIVNGDITQCDLPRGVPSGLSDALARFEEDDMVGIVRFGKEDCVRSALCQRTLHAYN
;
A
#
# COMPACT_ATOMS: atom_id res chain seq x y z
N MET A 1 -32.83 44.31 -41.40
CA MET A 1 -33.88 45.32 -41.17
C MET A 1 -34.52 45.03 -39.82
N VAL A 2 -34.59 46.03 -38.92
CA VAL A 2 -35.42 46.11 -37.69
C VAL A 2 -35.22 44.99 -36.64
N GLY A 3 -35.05 45.24 -35.34
CA GLY A 3 -34.92 46.51 -34.61
C GLY A 3 -34.90 46.27 -33.08
N SER A 4 -34.19 47.11 -32.33
CA SER A 4 -34.02 47.00 -30.86
C SER A 4 -35.26 47.43 -30.06
N CYS A 5 -35.29 47.03 -28.77
CA CYS A 5 -35.46 47.88 -27.55
C CYS A 5 -35.93 47.01 -26.37
N THR A 6 -35.20 46.83 -25.27
CA THR A 6 -34.90 47.75 -24.12
C THR A 6 -36.13 48.26 -23.37
N GLY A 7 -36.19 47.97 -22.05
CA GLY A 7 -37.18 48.48 -21.10
C GLY A 7 -36.74 48.31 -19.65
N GLN A 8 -36.22 49.38 -19.04
CA GLN A 8 -35.79 49.43 -17.64
C GLN A 8 -36.95 49.75 -16.68
N ARG A 9 -36.82 49.39 -15.39
CA ARG A 9 -37.32 50.12 -14.20
C ARG A 9 -36.51 49.66 -12.98
N THR A 10 -35.52 50.41 -12.45
CA THR A 10 -35.53 51.63 -11.58
C THR A 10 -35.81 51.40 -10.09
N SER A 11 -34.88 51.92 -9.28
CA SER A 11 -34.95 52.30 -7.84
C SER A 11 -34.98 51.19 -6.76
N SER A 12 -34.37 51.37 -5.57
CA SER A 12 -33.41 52.42 -5.12
C SER A 12 -32.69 52.11 -3.79
N TYR A 13 -31.48 52.68 -3.64
CA TYR A 13 -30.65 52.91 -2.43
C TYR A 13 -31.27 52.75 -1.02
N ARG A 14 -30.47 52.18 -0.11
CA ARG A 14 -30.16 52.84 1.17
C ARG A 14 -28.74 52.55 1.66
N SER A 15 -27.98 53.61 1.91
CA SER A 15 -26.65 53.58 2.53
C SER A 15 -26.73 54.06 3.98
N THR A 16 -25.92 53.49 4.86
CA THR A 16 -25.50 54.13 6.11
C THR A 16 -24.00 53.94 6.28
N GLN A 17 -23.27 55.05 6.44
CA GLN A 17 -21.82 55.10 6.59
C GLN A 17 -21.48 56.05 7.75
N ARG A 18 -20.29 55.83 8.34
CA ARG A 18 -19.48 56.72 9.20
C ARG A 18 -19.67 56.70 10.72
N GLY A 19 -18.53 56.46 11.36
CA GLY A 19 -18.08 56.99 12.65
C GLY A 19 -16.60 56.60 12.80
N GLY A 20 -15.70 57.53 13.12
CA GLY A 20 -14.26 57.20 13.20
C GLY A 20 -13.37 58.24 13.86
N LEU A 21 -12.16 57.78 14.23
CA LEU A 21 -10.92 58.49 14.59
C LEU A 21 -10.89 59.46 15.80
N THR A 22 -10.20 59.05 16.87
CA THR A 22 -9.14 59.76 17.66
C THR A 22 -8.56 58.75 18.68
N SER A 23 -7.25 58.42 18.72
CA SER A 23 -6.09 59.14 19.28
C SER A 23 -5.88 59.00 20.82
N GLY A 24 -4.63 58.72 21.23
CA GLY A 24 -4.15 58.61 22.63
C GLY A 24 -4.22 57.19 23.22
N SER A 25 -3.13 56.43 23.44
CA SER A 25 -1.91 56.62 24.27
C SER A 25 -2.03 56.03 25.69
N ASP A 26 -0.95 55.35 26.09
CA ASP A 26 -0.40 55.28 27.46
C ASP A 26 -0.79 54.18 28.48
N PHE A 27 0.28 53.45 28.90
CA PHE A 27 0.53 52.68 30.13
C PHE A 27 -0.48 51.59 30.58
N PHE A 28 0.01 50.34 30.67
CA PHE A 28 0.60 49.84 31.94
C PHE A 28 1.36 48.52 31.73
N ALA A 29 2.56 48.44 32.30
CA ALA A 29 3.32 47.20 32.42
C ALA A 29 3.34 46.74 33.89
N THR A 30 3.15 45.45 34.14
CA THR A 30 3.39 44.84 35.46
C THR A 30 4.42 43.72 35.35
N LYS A 31 5.58 43.96 35.96
CA LYS A 31 6.70 43.01 36.14
C LYS A 31 6.45 42.08 37.34
N PHE A 32 7.42 41.18 37.53
CA PHE A 32 7.85 40.49 38.77
C PHE A 32 7.34 39.04 38.94
N PRO A 33 8.16 38.14 39.56
CA PRO A 33 9.60 38.00 39.34
C PRO A 33 10.11 36.56 39.22
N SER A 34 11.38 36.43 38.83
CA SER A 34 12.19 35.21 38.92
C SER A 34 12.50 34.81 40.36
N SER A 35 12.56 33.50 40.64
CA SER A 35 13.36 32.93 41.73
C SER A 35 14.38 31.92 41.17
N ARG A 36 15.67 32.15 41.46
CA ARG A 36 16.77 31.22 41.15
C ARG A 36 16.87 30.19 42.27
N VAL A 37 17.17 28.93 41.92
CA VAL A 37 17.99 28.06 42.79
C VAL A 37 19.01 27.35 41.90
N THR A 38 20.29 27.52 42.22
CA THR A 38 21.44 26.89 41.58
C THR A 38 22.26 26.15 42.63
N HIS A 39 22.47 24.84 42.47
CA HIS A 39 23.57 24.01 43.00
C HIS A 39 23.43 22.63 42.33
N GLY A 40 24.46 21.88 41.91
CA GLY A 40 25.90 22.14 41.84
C GLY A 40 26.60 20.81 41.51
N PHE A 41 27.48 20.75 40.49
CA PHE A 41 28.37 19.62 40.24
C PHE A 41 29.61 19.71 41.16
N PRO A 42 30.24 18.59 41.58
CA PRO A 42 31.30 17.99 40.76
C PRO A 42 31.44 16.44 40.81
N ASP A 43 31.63 15.86 39.63
CA ASP A 43 32.84 15.14 39.15
C ASP A 43 33.53 13.95 39.90
N VAL A 44 34.19 13.10 39.09
CA VAL A 44 35.29 12.13 39.35
C VAL A 44 35.03 10.73 40.00
N MET A 45 35.14 9.71 39.15
CA MET A 45 35.80 8.38 39.27
C MET A 45 36.22 7.79 40.65
N ARG A 46 35.93 6.48 40.83
CA ARG A 46 36.90 5.32 40.93
C ARG A 46 36.50 4.26 41.97
N GLY A 47 36.63 2.97 41.63
CA GLY A 47 37.13 1.96 42.60
C GLY A 47 36.25 0.77 43.04
N ALA A 48 36.23 -0.29 42.22
CA ALA A 48 36.53 -1.69 42.61
C ALA A 48 35.84 -2.43 43.80
N ARG A 49 35.22 -3.57 43.43
CA ARG A 49 35.20 -4.89 44.11
C ARG A 49 34.47 -5.05 45.46
N SER A 50 33.48 -5.95 45.47
CA SER A 50 33.67 -7.27 46.13
C SER A 50 32.77 -8.36 45.52
N ARG A 51 33.12 -9.63 45.74
CA ARG A 51 32.39 -10.83 45.29
C ARG A 51 31.54 -11.37 46.44
N VAL A 52 30.35 -11.91 46.13
CA VAL A 52 29.80 -13.07 46.86
C VAL A 52 29.17 -14.04 45.86
N ILE A 53 29.43 -15.33 46.06
CA ILE A 53 28.88 -16.45 45.31
C ILE A 53 27.70 -17.01 46.11
N THR A 54 26.55 -17.25 45.47
CA THR A 54 25.56 -18.24 45.94
C THR A 54 25.01 -19.05 44.77
N SER A 55 24.71 -20.32 45.03
CA SER A 55 24.45 -21.36 44.04
C SER A 55 23.03 -21.92 44.16
N HIS A 56 22.54 -22.47 43.04
CA HIS A 56 21.44 -23.43 42.90
C HIS A 56 20.13 -23.24 43.71
N GLN A 57 19.03 -23.03 42.98
CA GLN A 57 17.95 -24.04 42.87
C GLN A 57 16.98 -23.69 41.73
N PRO A 58 16.69 -24.62 40.78
CA PRO A 58 15.53 -24.50 39.89
C PRO A 58 14.29 -25.14 40.55
N ALA A 59 13.11 -24.54 40.34
CA ALA A 59 11.88 -24.99 40.95
C ALA A 59 11.37 -26.33 40.38
N SER A 60 10.92 -27.19 41.29
CA SER A 60 10.24 -28.45 41.00
C SER A 60 8.76 -28.25 40.67
N ASN A 61 8.25 -28.92 39.64
CA ASN A 61 6.96 -29.62 39.67
C ASN A 61 6.90 -30.58 38.47
N GLY A 62 6.72 -31.87 38.74
CA GLY A 62 6.71 -32.91 37.72
C GLY A 62 5.38 -33.64 37.64
N LEU A 63 5.22 -34.44 36.58
CA LEU A 63 4.28 -35.55 36.51
C LEU A 63 5.04 -36.79 36.06
N GLN A 64 4.99 -37.84 36.87
CA GLN A 64 5.64 -39.12 36.63
C GLN A 64 4.74 -40.05 35.81
N GLY A 65 5.35 -41.02 35.12
CA GLY A 65 4.74 -42.35 35.00
C GLY A 65 4.58 -42.93 33.60
N SER A 66 5.58 -43.68 33.15
CA SER A 66 5.38 -45.03 32.61
C SER A 66 6.71 -45.78 32.61
N GLN A 67 6.84 -46.84 33.42
CA GLN A 67 8.07 -47.61 33.57
C GLN A 67 8.34 -48.50 32.34
N THR A 68 9.61 -48.66 31.99
CA THR A 68 10.08 -49.74 31.10
C THR A 68 10.25 -51.02 31.92
N SER A 69 9.39 -52.02 31.69
CA SER A 69 9.51 -53.33 32.33
C SER A 69 10.54 -54.21 31.61
N ASP A 70 11.63 -54.55 32.30
CA ASP A 70 12.61 -55.55 31.82
C ASP A 70 11.95 -56.93 31.64
N VAL A 71 11.91 -57.41 30.39
CA VAL A 71 11.47 -58.78 30.10
C VAL A 71 12.67 -59.71 30.15
N ARG A 72 12.83 -60.38 31.30
CA ARG A 72 13.81 -61.45 31.51
C ARG A 72 13.64 -62.56 30.47
N ALA A 73 14.63 -62.72 29.59
CA ALA A 73 14.65 -63.81 28.62
C ALA A 73 14.79 -65.17 29.31
N HIS A 74 13.84 -66.08 29.09
CA HIS A 74 13.99 -67.49 29.42
C HIS A 74 14.62 -68.23 28.25
N ASN A 75 15.87 -68.66 28.40
CA ASN A 75 16.50 -69.59 27.48
C ASN A 75 15.81 -70.95 27.55
N ARG A 76 15.10 -71.33 26.48
CA ARG A 76 14.94 -72.73 26.08
C ARG A 76 15.70 -72.90 24.78
N ALA A 77 16.71 -73.77 24.79
CA ALA A 77 17.33 -74.24 23.57
C ALA A 77 16.35 -75.20 22.89
N ASP A 78 16.08 -74.97 21.62
CA ASP A 78 15.58 -76.01 20.72
C ASP A 78 16.34 -75.93 19.39
N SER A 79 16.67 -77.11 18.88
CA SER A 79 17.53 -77.28 17.71
C SER A 79 16.72 -77.14 16.42
N GLY A 80 17.18 -76.29 15.51
CA GLY A 80 16.51 -76.09 14.21
C GLY A 80 17.31 -75.19 13.28
N THR A 81 17.57 -75.67 12.07
CA THR A 81 18.35 -74.98 11.04
C THR A 81 17.69 -73.65 10.62
N CYS A 82 18.32 -72.52 10.96
CA CYS A 82 17.84 -71.21 10.55
C CYS A 82 18.10 -70.99 9.05
N ASN A 83 17.01 -70.90 8.29
CA ASN A 83 17.04 -70.75 6.83
C ASN A 83 17.33 -69.28 6.46
N VAL A 84 18.58 -68.97 6.14
CA VAL A 84 19.11 -67.59 5.99
C VAL A 84 18.30 -66.74 4.99
N ASP A 85 17.81 -67.36 3.92
CA ASP A 85 16.98 -66.71 2.90
C ASP A 85 15.65 -66.18 3.44
N GLN A 86 15.07 -66.85 4.43
CA GLN A 86 13.77 -66.48 5.00
C GLN A 86 13.89 -65.20 5.84
N GLN A 87 15.04 -65.00 6.51
CA GLN A 87 15.34 -63.81 7.30
C GLN A 87 15.65 -62.59 6.42
N LEU A 88 16.38 -62.79 5.30
CA LEU A 88 16.63 -61.76 4.28
C LEU A 88 15.33 -61.28 3.61
N LYS A 89 14.38 -62.19 3.33
CA LYS A 89 13.07 -61.84 2.74
C LYS A 89 12.23 -60.93 3.62
N VAL A 90 12.24 -61.16 4.95
CA VAL A 90 11.53 -60.32 5.94
C VAL A 90 12.16 -58.92 6.03
N LEU A 91 13.49 -58.81 6.02
CA LEU A 91 14.20 -57.53 6.03
C LEU A 91 13.94 -56.71 4.75
N SER A 92 13.91 -57.37 3.59
CA SER A 92 13.54 -56.75 2.30
C SER A 92 12.11 -56.19 2.32
N MET A 93 11.14 -56.98 2.78
CA MET A 93 9.75 -56.55 2.91
C MET A 93 9.56 -55.40 3.92
N GLY A 94 10.34 -55.37 5.00
CA GLY A 94 10.36 -54.27 5.97
C GLY A 94 10.81 -52.95 5.34
N ARG A 95 11.92 -52.98 4.58
CA ARG A 95 12.45 -51.80 3.86
C ARG A 95 11.46 -51.29 2.81
N GLN A 96 10.84 -52.16 2.02
CA GLN A 96 9.83 -51.77 1.03
C GLN A 96 8.59 -51.11 1.68
N LYS A 97 8.08 -51.67 2.80
CA LYS A 97 6.96 -51.07 3.55
C LYS A 97 7.33 -49.70 4.12
N ALA A 98 8.55 -49.50 4.61
CA ALA A 98 9.03 -48.20 5.09
C ALA A 98 9.06 -47.14 3.97
N VAL A 99 9.58 -47.48 2.80
CA VAL A 99 9.61 -46.58 1.63
C VAL A 99 8.20 -46.20 1.17
N ILE A 100 7.26 -47.15 1.14
CA ILE A 100 5.86 -46.88 0.78
C ILE A 100 5.17 -45.98 1.83
N LYS A 101 5.46 -46.17 3.12
CA LYS A 101 4.95 -45.31 4.20
C LYS A 101 5.48 -43.88 4.06
N ALA A 102 6.79 -43.71 3.93
CA ALA A 102 7.44 -42.41 3.74
C ALA A 102 6.92 -41.68 2.49
N ARG A 103 6.74 -42.39 1.36
CA ARG A 103 6.19 -41.80 0.12
C ARG A 103 4.73 -41.37 0.26
N ARG A 104 3.90 -42.09 1.03
CA ARG A 104 2.52 -41.67 1.36
C ARG A 104 2.50 -40.47 2.29
N GLU A 105 3.44 -40.39 3.22
CA GLU A 105 3.58 -39.28 4.18
C GLU A 105 4.04 -37.99 3.48
N ALA A 106 5.10 -38.05 2.68
CA ALA A 106 5.53 -36.94 1.83
C ALA A 106 4.40 -36.43 0.92
N LYS A 107 3.59 -37.33 0.32
CA LYS A 107 2.44 -36.94 -0.52
C LYS A 107 1.24 -36.38 0.28
N ARG A 108 1.18 -36.59 1.59
CA ARG A 108 0.24 -35.91 2.51
C ARG A 108 0.75 -34.53 2.93
N VAL A 109 2.06 -34.41 3.18
CA VAL A 109 2.72 -33.11 3.49
C VAL A 109 2.57 -32.17 2.29
N LEU A 110 2.98 -32.58 1.08
CA LEU A 110 2.76 -31.78 -0.14
C LEU A 110 1.30 -31.36 -0.35
N ARG A 111 0.32 -32.21 0.00
CA ARG A 111 -1.11 -31.86 -0.09
C ARG A 111 -1.61 -30.93 1.02
N ARG A 112 -0.93 -30.87 2.16
CA ARG A 112 -1.14 -29.82 3.16
C ARG A 112 -0.48 -28.52 2.69
N ASP A 113 0.76 -28.59 2.22
CA ASP A 113 1.51 -27.42 1.75
C ASP A 113 0.81 -26.75 0.55
N SER A 114 0.29 -27.51 -0.42
CA SER A 114 -0.51 -26.95 -1.52
C SER A 114 -1.86 -26.35 -1.07
N ARG A 115 -2.42 -26.81 0.05
CA ARG A 115 -3.65 -26.22 0.63
C ARG A 115 -3.33 -24.97 1.43
N SER A 116 -2.27 -24.97 2.24
CA SER A 116 -1.81 -23.79 2.96
C SER A 116 -1.22 -22.73 2.03
N HIS A 117 -0.66 -23.09 0.87
CA HIS A 117 -0.21 -22.12 -0.12
C HIS A 117 -1.41 -21.40 -0.75
N LYS A 118 -2.45 -22.14 -1.17
CA LYS A 118 -3.70 -21.54 -1.66
C LYS A 118 -4.41 -20.72 -0.60
N GLN A 119 -4.55 -21.25 0.63
CA GLN A 119 -5.13 -20.50 1.73
C GLN A 119 -4.32 -19.25 2.08
N ARG A 120 -2.98 -19.27 1.97
CA ARG A 120 -2.16 -18.07 2.16
C ARG A 120 -2.32 -17.08 1.02
N GLU A 121 -2.36 -17.50 -0.24
CA GLU A 121 -2.65 -16.60 -1.37
C GLU A 121 -4.04 -15.96 -1.24
N GLU A 122 -5.04 -16.74 -0.81
CA GLU A 122 -6.40 -16.27 -0.51
C GLU A 122 -6.41 -15.31 0.72
N GLU A 123 -5.80 -15.68 1.83
CA GLU A 123 -5.67 -14.87 3.07
C GLU A 123 -4.87 -13.57 2.83
N SER A 124 -3.84 -13.59 1.98
CA SER A 124 -3.00 -12.45 1.59
C SER A 124 -3.77 -11.36 0.83
N VAL A 125 -4.77 -11.76 0.05
CA VAL A 125 -5.73 -10.83 -0.57
C VAL A 125 -6.85 -10.49 0.41
N THR A 126 -7.21 -11.42 1.31
CA THR A 126 -8.24 -11.20 2.34
C THR A 126 -7.79 -10.21 3.43
N SER A 127 -6.49 -10.05 3.69
CA SER A 127 -5.96 -9.07 4.65
C SER A 127 -6.01 -7.63 4.10
N LEU A 128 -5.80 -7.43 2.81
CA LEU A 128 -6.14 -6.18 2.09
C LEU A 128 -7.65 -5.86 2.22
N VAL A 129 -8.50 -6.89 2.18
CA VAL A 129 -9.95 -6.79 2.43
C VAL A 129 -10.27 -6.44 3.89
N GLN A 130 -9.48 -6.94 4.85
CA GLN A 130 -9.68 -6.78 6.30
C GLN A 130 -9.26 -5.40 6.85
N MET A 131 -8.66 -4.55 6.01
CA MET A 131 -8.35 -3.14 6.30
C MET A 131 -9.60 -2.25 6.48
N GLY A 132 -10.80 -2.80 6.27
CA GLY A 132 -12.09 -2.21 6.64
C GLY A 132 -12.63 -2.82 7.94
N GLY A 133 -12.22 -2.28 9.09
CA GLY A 133 -12.85 -2.61 10.38
C GLY A 133 -14.28 -2.09 10.43
N VAL A 134 -15.26 -2.94 10.11
CA VAL A 134 -16.69 -2.62 10.19
C VAL A 134 -17.35 -3.60 11.17
N GLU A 135 -17.50 -3.15 12.42
CA GLU A 135 -18.46 -3.79 13.32
C GLU A 135 -19.87 -3.59 12.75
N SER A 136 -20.63 -4.68 12.65
CA SER A 136 -21.93 -4.72 12.00
C SER A 136 -23.04 -4.09 12.85
N ILE A 137 -23.07 -2.76 12.90
CA ILE A 137 -24.14 -1.98 13.56
C ILE A 137 -24.92 -1.16 12.51
N GLY A 138 -26.03 -1.73 12.05
CA GLY A 138 -27.03 -1.06 11.22
C GLY A 138 -26.87 -1.26 9.71
N MET A 139 -27.99 -1.46 9.01
CA MET A 139 -28.04 -1.53 7.54
C MET A 139 -27.93 -0.13 6.91
N ALA A 140 -26.76 0.51 7.05
CA ALA A 140 -26.43 1.65 6.22
C ALA A 140 -26.44 1.21 4.74
N ARG A 141 -27.17 1.93 3.89
CA ARG A 141 -27.00 1.80 2.43
C ARG A 141 -25.56 2.18 2.11
N ASP A 142 -24.89 1.44 1.22
CA ASP A 142 -23.56 1.80 0.72
C ASP A 142 -23.61 3.20 0.08
N CYS A 143 -23.17 4.21 0.83
CA CYS A 143 -23.13 5.61 0.40
C CYS A 143 -21.97 5.81 -0.58
N ARG A 144 -22.18 5.42 -1.84
CA ARG A 144 -21.27 5.73 -2.94
C ARG A 144 -21.27 7.25 -3.17
N ASP A 145 -20.07 7.81 -3.28
CA ASP A 145 -19.92 9.20 -3.64
C ASP A 145 -20.09 9.38 -5.16
N ASN A 146 -21.32 9.69 -5.56
CA ASN A 146 -21.71 9.98 -6.95
C ASN A 146 -21.52 11.46 -7.33
N SER A 147 -20.78 12.26 -6.56
CA SER A 147 -20.48 13.64 -6.97
C SER A 147 -19.72 13.66 -8.31
N PRO A 148 -19.93 14.68 -9.16
CA PRO A 148 -19.14 14.83 -10.38
C PRO A 148 -17.66 15.04 -10.05
N ILE A 149 -16.78 14.50 -10.89
CA ILE A 149 -15.32 14.65 -10.73
C ILE A 149 -14.95 15.99 -11.37
N GLU A 150 -15.12 17.07 -10.61
CA GLU A 150 -14.87 18.44 -11.08
C GLU A 150 -13.43 18.88 -10.84
N ALA A 151 -12.81 19.47 -11.87
CA ALA A 151 -11.54 20.17 -11.74
C ALA A 151 -11.68 21.45 -10.91
N ARG A 152 -10.68 21.74 -10.07
CA ARG A 152 -10.63 22.96 -9.24
C ARG A 152 -9.70 24.04 -9.79
N ASN A 153 -8.91 23.70 -10.80
CA ASN A 153 -8.01 24.59 -11.54
C ASN A 153 -7.83 24.07 -12.98
N GLU A 154 -7.17 24.87 -13.81
CA GLU A 154 -6.97 24.60 -15.23
C GLU A 154 -6.12 23.34 -15.48
N ALA A 155 -5.05 23.13 -14.70
CA ALA A 155 -4.22 21.92 -14.82
C ALA A 155 -5.00 20.62 -14.53
N GLN A 156 -5.89 20.62 -13.54
CA GLN A 156 -6.80 19.49 -13.28
C GLN A 156 -7.82 19.29 -14.41
N ALA A 157 -8.28 20.36 -15.05
CA ALA A 157 -9.17 20.25 -16.22
C ALA A 157 -8.43 19.64 -17.42
N HIS A 158 -7.20 20.09 -17.69
CA HIS A 158 -6.32 19.49 -18.69
C HIS A 158 -6.04 18.01 -18.38
N TYR A 159 -5.89 17.65 -17.11
CA TYR A 159 -5.68 16.26 -16.70
C TYR A 159 -6.90 15.36 -16.91
N LEU A 160 -8.10 15.84 -16.56
CA LEU A 160 -9.35 15.12 -16.85
C LEU A 160 -9.52 14.91 -18.36
N ASN A 161 -9.34 15.98 -19.14
CA ASN A 161 -9.41 15.91 -20.60
C ASN A 161 -8.37 14.95 -21.20
N ALA A 162 -7.15 14.89 -20.64
CA ALA A 162 -6.12 13.95 -21.08
C ALA A 162 -6.51 12.49 -20.80
N ILE A 163 -7.08 12.19 -19.61
CA ILE A 163 -7.56 10.85 -19.26
C ILE A 163 -8.72 10.41 -20.19
N GLU A 164 -9.57 11.34 -20.61
CA GLU A 164 -10.73 11.04 -21.48
C GLU A 164 -10.38 10.94 -22.97
N SER A 165 -9.26 11.53 -23.42
CA SER A 165 -8.90 11.63 -24.84
C SER A 165 -7.64 10.90 -25.29
N LYS A 166 -6.81 10.41 -24.36
CA LYS A 166 -5.51 9.76 -24.65
C LYS A 166 -5.45 8.36 -24.01
N GLN A 167 -4.63 7.48 -24.60
CA GLN A 167 -4.41 6.13 -24.07
C GLN A 167 -3.24 6.05 -23.10
N LEU A 168 -2.25 6.94 -23.21
CA LEU A 168 -1.12 7.05 -22.29
C LEU A 168 -1.03 8.48 -21.78
N ILE A 169 -1.04 8.63 -20.45
CA ILE A 169 -1.01 9.93 -19.77
C ILE A 169 0.14 9.93 -18.74
N PHE A 170 1.04 10.89 -18.84
CA PHE A 170 2.05 11.19 -17.82
C PHE A 170 1.64 12.46 -17.07
N ALA A 171 1.46 12.34 -15.76
CA ALA A 171 1.10 13.44 -14.87
C ALA A 171 2.19 13.68 -13.82
N THR A 172 2.90 14.80 -13.94
CA THR A 172 4.01 15.17 -13.04
C THR A 172 3.72 16.44 -12.25
N GLY A 173 4.14 16.49 -10.99
CA GLY A 173 4.13 17.70 -10.14
C GLY A 173 4.02 17.34 -8.66
N GLU A 174 3.82 18.33 -7.79
CA GLU A 174 3.89 18.10 -6.34
C GLU A 174 2.76 17.23 -5.74
N ALA A 175 2.97 16.78 -4.50
CA ALA A 175 1.97 16.13 -3.68
C ALA A 175 0.80 17.09 -3.37
N GLY A 176 -0.44 16.69 -3.65
CA GLY A 176 -1.62 17.54 -3.41
C GLY A 176 -2.17 18.28 -4.64
N CYS A 177 -1.58 18.13 -5.83
CA CYS A 177 -2.21 18.56 -7.09
C CYS A 177 -3.42 17.71 -7.50
N GLY A 178 -3.73 16.63 -6.77
CA GLY A 178 -4.90 15.77 -7.00
C GLY A 178 -4.69 14.58 -7.95
N LYS A 179 -3.47 14.40 -8.50
CA LYS A 179 -3.12 13.37 -9.50
C LYS A 179 -3.70 11.98 -9.22
N THR A 180 -3.29 11.36 -8.09
CA THR A 180 -3.75 10.04 -7.64
C THR A 180 -5.26 9.98 -7.39
N TRP A 181 -5.85 11.08 -6.90
CA TRP A 181 -7.29 11.15 -6.61
C TRP A 181 -8.12 11.14 -7.90
N ILE A 182 -7.76 12.00 -8.85
CA ILE A 182 -8.45 12.13 -10.13
C ILE A 182 -8.32 10.83 -10.93
N SER A 183 -7.12 10.24 -11.02
CA SER A 183 -6.91 8.98 -11.78
C SER A 183 -7.71 7.82 -11.21
N ALA A 184 -7.71 7.65 -9.88
CA ALA A 184 -8.48 6.58 -9.24
C ALA A 184 -10.00 6.81 -9.35
N ALA A 185 -10.45 8.05 -9.26
CA ALA A 185 -11.87 8.39 -9.41
C ALA A 185 -12.38 8.15 -10.84
N LYS A 186 -11.61 8.54 -11.87
CA LYS A 186 -11.93 8.28 -13.28
C LYS A 186 -11.85 6.78 -13.62
N ALA A 187 -10.88 6.05 -13.06
CA ALA A 187 -10.81 4.59 -13.23
C ALA A 187 -12.05 3.88 -12.65
N ALA A 188 -12.51 4.29 -11.45
CA ALA A 188 -13.74 3.78 -10.85
C ALA A 188 -14.98 4.10 -11.70
N GLU A 189 -15.06 5.29 -12.29
CA GLU A 189 -16.12 5.70 -13.20
C GLU A 189 -16.16 4.83 -14.47
N ALA A 190 -15.03 4.63 -15.15
CA ALA A 190 -14.93 3.77 -16.33
C ALA A 190 -15.34 2.31 -16.03
N LEU A 191 -14.98 1.78 -14.84
CA LEU A 191 -15.40 0.43 -14.41
C LEU A 191 -16.91 0.35 -14.10
N ILE A 192 -17.52 1.43 -13.59
CA ILE A 192 -18.98 1.52 -13.33
C ILE A 192 -19.74 1.56 -14.66
N HIS A 193 -19.28 2.35 -15.62
CA HIS A 193 -19.89 2.46 -16.96
C HIS A 193 -19.64 1.24 -17.85
N LYS A 194 -18.66 0.39 -17.47
CA LYS A 194 -18.20 -0.81 -18.20
C LYS A 194 -17.42 -0.48 -19.48
N ASP A 195 -16.81 0.70 -19.55
CA ASP A 195 -15.88 1.08 -20.61
C ASP A 195 -14.60 0.21 -20.53
N VAL A 196 -14.25 -0.21 -19.31
CA VAL A 196 -13.20 -1.19 -19.03
C VAL A 196 -13.72 -2.34 -18.17
N GLU A 197 -13.05 -3.49 -18.27
CA GLU A 197 -13.35 -4.67 -17.46
C GLU A 197 -12.63 -4.63 -16.10
N ARG A 198 -11.46 -3.99 -16.04
CA ARG A 198 -10.54 -4.04 -14.88
C ARG A 198 -9.86 -2.70 -14.59
N ILE A 199 -9.53 -2.48 -13.31
CA ILE A 199 -8.61 -1.44 -12.84
C ILE A 199 -7.37 -2.14 -12.28
N ILE A 200 -6.18 -1.72 -12.71
CA ILE A 200 -4.90 -2.21 -12.18
C ILE A 200 -4.17 -1.02 -11.56
N VAL A 201 -3.89 -1.08 -10.25
CA VAL A 201 -3.14 -0.07 -9.51
C VAL A 201 -1.80 -0.66 -9.13
N THR A 202 -0.72 0.05 -9.44
CA THR A 202 0.63 -0.37 -9.11
C THR A 202 1.51 0.79 -8.68
N ARG A 203 2.49 0.51 -7.83
CA ARG A 203 3.41 1.47 -7.22
C ARG A 203 4.78 0.79 -7.07
N PRO A 204 5.90 1.47 -7.38
CA PRO A 204 7.22 0.94 -7.10
C PRO A 204 7.41 0.84 -5.59
N VAL A 205 8.00 -0.27 -5.16
CA VAL A 205 8.47 -0.45 -3.79
C VAL A 205 9.88 0.10 -3.74
N LEU A 206 10.06 1.22 -3.04
CA LEU A 206 11.37 1.61 -2.56
C LEU A 206 11.78 0.66 -1.42
N GLN A 207 13.05 0.27 -1.40
CA GLN A 207 13.65 -0.23 -0.17
C GLN A 207 13.81 0.96 0.76
N ALA A 208 13.05 1.00 1.85
CA ALA A 208 13.36 1.88 2.97
C ALA A 208 14.70 1.46 3.59
N ASP A 209 15.35 2.37 4.32
CA ASP A 209 16.57 2.05 5.09
C ASP A 209 16.32 1.00 6.19
N GLU A 210 15.06 0.79 6.57
CA GLU A 210 14.61 -0.36 7.35
C GLU A 210 14.18 -1.50 6.42
N ASP A 211 14.83 -2.67 6.55
CA ASP A 211 14.45 -3.88 5.83
C ASP A 211 12.95 -4.18 6.03
N LEU A 212 12.20 -4.21 4.92
CA LEU A 212 10.78 -4.58 4.91
C LEU A 212 10.51 -5.97 5.52
N GLY A 213 11.57 -6.77 5.72
CA GLY A 213 11.57 -7.99 6.50
C GLY A 213 11.08 -7.84 7.95
N PHE A 214 11.23 -6.66 8.57
CA PHE A 214 10.91 -6.46 10.01
C PHE A 214 9.41 -6.36 10.33
N LEU A 215 8.58 -5.88 9.40
CA LEU A 215 7.12 -5.85 9.60
C LEU A 215 6.57 -7.29 9.70
N PRO A 216 5.82 -7.67 10.75
CA PRO A 216 5.16 -8.97 10.79
C PRO A 216 4.00 -9.02 9.78
N GLY A 217 3.77 -10.17 9.17
CA GLY A 217 2.73 -10.39 8.17
C GLY A 217 3.24 -10.94 6.85
N ASP A 218 2.32 -11.27 5.95
CA ASP A 218 2.63 -11.69 4.59
C ASP A 218 3.06 -10.50 3.70
N ILE A 219 3.66 -10.80 2.55
CA ILE A 219 4.20 -9.81 1.61
C ILE A 219 3.15 -8.76 1.22
N SER A 220 1.90 -9.16 0.98
CA SER A 220 0.82 -8.21 0.63
C SER A 220 0.41 -7.31 1.81
N GLU A 221 0.42 -7.82 3.04
CA GLU A 221 0.10 -7.05 4.26
C GLU A 221 1.12 -5.93 4.48
N LYS A 222 2.40 -6.21 4.24
CA LYS A 222 3.48 -5.22 4.29
C LYS A 222 3.33 -4.13 3.24
N PHE A 223 2.69 -4.42 2.10
CA PHE A 223 2.48 -3.46 1.02
C PHE A 223 1.15 -2.70 1.09
N ALA A 224 0.15 -3.20 1.83
CA ALA A 224 -1.16 -2.56 1.98
C ALA A 224 -1.10 -1.05 2.35
N PRO A 225 -0.20 -0.57 3.24
CA PRO A 225 -0.13 0.86 3.58
C PRO A 225 0.19 1.77 2.39
N TYR A 226 1.04 1.33 1.46
CA TYR A 226 1.48 2.12 0.30
C TYR A 226 0.36 2.34 -0.74
N PHE A 227 -0.63 1.45 -0.76
CA PHE A 227 -1.78 1.51 -1.66
C PHE A 227 -3.05 2.06 -0.99
N ARG A 228 -3.04 2.23 0.34
CA ARG A 228 -4.19 2.70 1.11
C ARG A 228 -4.85 3.97 0.55
N PRO A 229 -4.11 5.01 0.09
CA PRO A 229 -4.74 6.20 -0.48
C PRO A 229 -5.63 5.89 -1.70
N VAL A 230 -5.16 5.06 -2.63
CA VAL A 230 -5.93 4.67 -3.82
C VAL A 230 -7.09 3.77 -3.45
N TYR A 231 -6.87 2.80 -2.54
CA TYR A 231 -7.92 1.92 -2.02
C TYR A 231 -9.09 2.72 -1.45
N ASP A 232 -8.83 3.71 -0.60
CA ASP A 232 -9.88 4.53 0.02
C ASP A 232 -10.69 5.33 -1.01
N ILE A 233 -10.06 5.83 -2.08
CA ILE A 233 -10.74 6.51 -3.19
C ILE A 233 -11.65 5.54 -3.95
N LEU A 234 -11.13 4.35 -4.28
CA LEU A 234 -11.90 3.31 -4.98
C LEU A 234 -13.08 2.83 -4.12
N VAL A 235 -12.90 2.60 -2.82
CA VAL A 235 -14.00 2.30 -1.88
C VAL A 235 -15.05 3.40 -1.88
N LYS A 236 -14.64 4.68 -1.86
CA LYS A 236 -15.57 5.82 -1.84
C LYS A 236 -16.44 5.91 -3.11
N ARG A 237 -15.85 5.64 -4.29
CA ARG A 237 -16.53 5.72 -5.60
C ARG A 237 -17.33 4.45 -5.93
N LEU A 238 -16.73 3.27 -5.75
CA LEU A 238 -17.35 1.98 -6.06
C LEU A 238 -18.35 1.53 -4.98
N GLY A 239 -18.18 2.00 -3.74
CA GLY A 239 -18.89 1.52 -2.56
C GLY A 239 -18.23 0.28 -1.96
N ALA A 240 -18.28 0.15 -0.63
CA ALA A 240 -17.55 -0.89 0.10
C ALA A 240 -17.89 -2.31 -0.40
N SER A 241 -19.17 -2.69 -0.47
CA SER A 241 -19.55 -4.06 -0.86
C SER A 241 -19.12 -4.41 -2.30
N PHE A 242 -19.13 -3.43 -3.22
CA PHE A 242 -18.77 -3.67 -4.61
C PHE A 242 -17.25 -3.70 -4.80
N MET A 243 -16.49 -2.83 -4.12
CA MET A 243 -15.03 -2.91 -4.07
C MET A 243 -14.57 -4.26 -3.53
N GLN A 244 -15.19 -4.73 -2.44
CA GLN A 244 -14.92 -6.03 -1.82
C GLN A 244 -15.28 -7.23 -2.73
N TYR A 245 -16.24 -7.06 -3.64
CA TYR A 245 -16.50 -8.05 -4.70
C TYR A 245 -15.45 -7.98 -5.82
N CYS A 246 -15.04 -6.78 -6.23
CA CYS A 246 -14.09 -6.56 -7.32
C CYS A 246 -12.66 -7.05 -7.01
N LEU A 247 -12.25 -7.00 -5.74
CA LEU A 247 -10.94 -7.44 -5.25
C LEU A 247 -10.78 -8.98 -5.17
N ARG A 248 -11.87 -9.75 -5.28
CA ARG A 248 -11.80 -11.22 -5.14
C ARG A 248 -10.96 -11.82 -6.27
N PRO A 249 -10.04 -12.77 -6.00
CA PRO A 249 -9.17 -13.34 -7.03
C PRO A 249 -9.91 -13.98 -8.22
N GLU A 250 -11.12 -14.52 -8.00
CA GLU A 250 -11.95 -15.12 -9.06
C GLU A 250 -12.66 -14.08 -9.94
N ILE A 251 -12.74 -12.82 -9.47
CA ILE A 251 -13.40 -11.70 -10.14
C ILE A 251 -12.38 -10.77 -10.80
N GLY A 252 -11.30 -10.43 -10.09
CA GLY A 252 -10.14 -9.70 -10.63
C GLY A 252 -10.44 -8.34 -11.27
N LYS A 253 -11.54 -7.68 -10.88
CA LYS A 253 -11.98 -6.40 -11.46
C LYS A 253 -11.20 -5.20 -10.95
N VAL A 254 -10.69 -5.28 -9.72
CA VAL A 254 -9.73 -4.32 -9.20
C VAL A 254 -8.54 -5.12 -8.68
N GLU A 255 -7.36 -4.80 -9.21
CA GLU A 255 -6.10 -5.39 -8.77
C GLU A 255 -5.20 -4.28 -8.23
N ILE A 256 -4.65 -4.49 -7.04
CA ILE A 256 -3.74 -3.56 -6.37
C ILE A 256 -2.49 -4.36 -6.02
N ALA A 257 -1.38 -4.13 -6.73
CA ALA A 257 -0.20 -4.98 -6.65
C ALA A 257 1.13 -4.21 -6.79
N PRO A 258 2.22 -4.65 -6.12
CA PRO A 258 3.55 -4.07 -6.28
C PRO A 258 4.04 -4.10 -7.74
N PHE A 259 4.80 -3.09 -8.15
CA PHE A 259 5.29 -2.95 -9.54
C PHE A 259 5.99 -4.19 -10.12
N ALA A 260 6.67 -4.97 -9.26
CA ALA A 260 7.32 -6.22 -9.66
C ALA A 260 6.36 -7.24 -10.32
N TYR A 261 5.08 -7.24 -9.92
CA TYR A 261 4.06 -8.17 -10.42
C TYR A 261 3.60 -7.84 -11.85
N MET A 262 3.94 -6.66 -12.39
CA MET A 262 3.61 -6.27 -13.76
C MET A 262 4.49 -6.97 -14.82
N ARG A 263 5.61 -7.58 -14.40
CA ARG A 263 6.56 -8.24 -15.29
C ARG A 263 5.92 -9.46 -15.98
N GLY A 264 5.99 -9.49 -17.31
CA GLY A 264 5.52 -10.64 -18.11
C GLY A 264 4.00 -10.69 -18.33
N ARG A 265 3.26 -9.67 -17.90
CA ARG A 265 1.81 -9.55 -18.16
C ARG A 265 1.54 -8.83 -19.49
N THR A 266 0.27 -8.71 -19.85
CA THR A 266 -0.26 -7.79 -20.86
C THR A 266 -1.51 -7.14 -20.26
N PHE A 267 -1.72 -5.85 -20.52
CA PHE A 267 -2.87 -5.08 -20.03
C PHE A 267 -3.88 -4.88 -21.16
N GLU A 268 -5.08 -5.42 -20.98
CA GLU A 268 -6.16 -5.43 -21.98
C GLU A 268 -7.48 -5.11 -21.28
N ASN A 269 -8.34 -4.30 -21.92
CA ASN A 269 -9.63 -3.82 -21.40
C ASN A 269 -9.54 -3.24 -19.98
N ALA A 270 -8.55 -2.37 -19.73
CA ALA A 270 -8.22 -1.93 -18.38
C ALA A 270 -7.79 -0.47 -18.26
N VAL A 271 -8.10 0.16 -17.12
CA VAL A 271 -7.37 1.36 -16.67
C VAL A 271 -6.21 0.92 -15.79
N VAL A 272 -4.99 1.31 -16.15
CA VAL A 272 -3.76 0.98 -15.42
C VAL A 272 -3.17 2.25 -14.82
N ILE A 273 -3.02 2.30 -13.50
CA ILE A 273 -2.44 3.42 -12.77
C ILE A 273 -1.08 3.00 -12.21
N LEU A 274 -0.02 3.65 -12.66
CA LEU A 274 1.31 3.60 -12.06
C LEU A 274 1.49 4.87 -11.21
N ASP A 275 1.46 4.73 -9.88
CA ASP A 275 1.68 5.84 -8.95
C ASP A 275 3.13 5.87 -8.43
N GLU A 276 3.61 7.03 -7.99
CA GLU A 276 5.01 7.31 -7.64
C GLU A 276 6.04 6.93 -8.73
N ALA A 277 5.70 7.16 -9.99
CA ALA A 277 6.49 6.75 -11.15
C ALA A 277 7.93 7.33 -11.19
N GLN A 278 8.22 8.39 -10.44
CA GLN A 278 9.58 8.94 -10.31
C GLN A 278 10.58 7.90 -9.76
N ASN A 279 10.08 6.95 -8.97
CA ASN A 279 10.84 5.89 -8.31
C ASN A 279 10.96 4.60 -9.16
N VAL A 280 10.64 4.71 -10.46
CA VAL A 280 10.85 3.68 -11.48
C VAL A 280 12.06 4.06 -12.32
N THR A 281 12.98 3.14 -12.60
CA THR A 281 14.12 3.37 -13.52
C THR A 281 13.69 3.37 -14.99
N ALA A 282 14.45 3.99 -15.89
CA ALA A 282 14.15 3.98 -17.34
C ALA A 282 13.96 2.56 -17.92
N ALA A 283 14.77 1.58 -17.48
CA ALA A 283 14.62 0.18 -17.90
C ALA A 283 13.31 -0.46 -17.40
N GLN A 284 12.89 -0.14 -16.18
CA GLN A 284 11.62 -0.59 -15.61
C GLN A 284 10.42 0.10 -16.28
N MET A 285 10.51 1.40 -16.57
CA MET A 285 9.47 2.14 -17.30
C MET A 285 9.26 1.54 -18.69
N LYS A 286 10.33 1.27 -19.43
CA LYS A 286 10.26 0.52 -20.70
C LYS A 286 9.68 -0.88 -20.54
N MET A 287 10.02 -1.60 -19.46
CA MET A 287 9.46 -2.92 -19.17
C MET A 287 7.94 -2.88 -18.95
N PHE A 288 7.42 -1.81 -18.36
CA PHE A 288 5.99 -1.56 -18.12
C PHE A 288 5.24 -1.03 -19.35
N LEU A 289 5.77 -0.03 -20.06
CA LEU A 289 5.15 0.52 -21.28
C LEU A 289 5.16 -0.45 -22.46
N THR A 290 5.95 -1.53 -22.42
CA THR A 290 5.87 -2.64 -23.39
C THR A 290 4.85 -3.73 -22.99
N ARG A 291 3.95 -3.43 -22.03
CA ARG A 291 2.86 -4.33 -21.57
C ARG A 291 1.48 -3.88 -22.04
N LEU A 292 1.39 -2.74 -22.72
CA LEU A 292 0.14 -2.15 -23.14
C LEU A 292 -0.43 -2.98 -24.31
N GLY A 293 -1.64 -3.52 -24.13
CA GLY A 293 -2.40 -4.24 -25.14
C GLY A 293 -3.56 -3.41 -25.68
N GLU A 294 -4.63 -4.08 -26.10
CA GLU A 294 -5.81 -3.41 -26.67
C GLU A 294 -6.74 -2.82 -25.60
N ASN A 295 -7.40 -1.70 -25.94
CA ASN A 295 -8.36 -1.00 -25.09
C ASN A 295 -7.83 -0.75 -23.66
N VAL A 296 -6.67 -0.10 -23.56
CA VAL A 296 -6.03 0.24 -22.29
C VAL A 296 -5.87 1.75 -22.16
N THR A 297 -6.19 2.28 -20.97
CA THR A 297 -5.85 3.66 -20.58
C THR A 297 -4.83 3.61 -19.45
N VAL A 298 -3.69 4.25 -19.65
CA VAL A 298 -2.51 4.12 -18.80
C VAL A 298 -2.16 5.47 -18.22
N ILE A 299 -2.17 5.56 -16.90
CA ILE A 299 -1.97 6.80 -16.16
C ILE A 299 -0.72 6.63 -15.31
N VAL A 300 0.30 7.42 -15.61
CA VAL A 300 1.60 7.42 -14.94
C VAL A 300 1.73 8.69 -14.11
N ASN A 301 1.48 8.59 -12.81
CA ASN A 301 1.56 9.67 -11.84
C ASN A 301 2.94 9.71 -11.18
N GLY A 302 3.50 10.89 -10.96
CA GLY A 302 4.66 11.03 -10.08
C GLY A 302 5.11 12.47 -9.84
N ASP A 303 6.25 12.63 -9.19
CA ASP A 303 6.90 13.92 -8.95
C ASP A 303 8.40 13.82 -9.25
N ILE A 304 8.86 14.44 -10.33
CA ILE A 304 10.29 14.43 -10.71
C ILE A 304 11.19 15.01 -9.61
N THR A 305 10.66 15.89 -8.74
CA THR A 305 11.43 16.51 -7.66
C THR A 305 11.67 15.57 -6.46
N GLN A 306 10.87 14.50 -6.34
CA GLN A 306 10.91 13.52 -5.23
C GLN A 306 11.47 12.16 -5.69
N CYS A 307 12.56 12.19 -6.46
CA CYS A 307 13.20 10.99 -6.99
C CYS A 307 14.15 10.35 -5.96
N ASP A 308 13.74 9.23 -5.37
CA ASP A 308 14.49 8.50 -4.33
C ASP A 308 15.46 7.44 -4.91
N LEU A 309 15.65 7.42 -6.23
CA LEU A 309 16.58 6.49 -6.90
C LEU A 309 18.05 6.77 -6.54
N PRO A 310 18.91 5.73 -6.51
CA PRO A 310 20.35 5.89 -6.26
C PRO A 310 21.01 6.89 -7.23
N ARG A 311 21.98 7.66 -6.71
CA ARG A 311 22.70 8.68 -7.50
C ARG A 311 23.28 8.09 -8.79
N GLY A 312 23.00 8.75 -9.91
CA GLY A 312 23.43 8.35 -11.26
C GLY A 312 22.48 7.41 -11.99
N VAL A 313 21.41 6.92 -11.34
CA VAL A 313 20.35 6.15 -12.01
C VAL A 313 19.30 7.11 -12.57
N PRO A 314 19.02 7.12 -13.90
CA PRO A 314 18.00 8.00 -14.47
C PRO A 314 16.59 7.53 -14.11
N SER A 315 15.77 8.48 -13.62
CA SER A 315 14.34 8.27 -13.41
C SER A 315 13.62 8.01 -14.74
N GLY A 316 12.86 6.93 -14.78
CA GLY A 316 12.06 6.51 -15.92
C GLY A 316 10.89 7.44 -16.21
N LEU A 317 10.38 8.18 -15.22
CA LEU A 317 9.40 9.24 -15.45
C LEU A 317 10.03 10.40 -16.25
N SER A 318 11.22 10.84 -15.85
CA SER A 318 11.94 11.92 -16.55
C SER A 318 12.35 11.50 -17.98
N ASP A 319 12.90 10.29 -18.12
CA ASP A 319 13.26 9.70 -19.42
C ASP A 319 12.03 9.53 -20.34
N ALA A 320 10.88 9.08 -19.82
CA ALA A 320 9.66 8.96 -20.62
C ALA A 320 9.11 10.33 -21.05
N LEU A 321 9.07 11.32 -20.14
CA LEU A 321 8.61 12.67 -20.46
C LEU A 321 9.43 13.35 -21.55
N ALA A 322 10.75 13.11 -21.59
CA ALA A 322 11.61 13.60 -22.67
C ALA A 322 11.47 12.84 -24.00
N ARG A 323 11.00 11.57 -23.96
CA ARG A 323 10.80 10.75 -25.16
C ARG A 323 9.47 11.00 -25.87
N PHE A 324 8.43 11.35 -25.10
CA PHE A 324 7.06 11.53 -25.60
C PHE A 324 6.65 13.00 -25.67
N GLU A 325 7.59 13.95 -25.58
CA GLU A 325 7.30 15.40 -25.56
C GLU A 325 6.59 15.92 -26.83
N GLU A 326 6.86 15.29 -27.97
CA GLU A 326 6.25 15.62 -29.28
C GLU A 326 5.23 14.56 -29.76
N ASP A 327 4.83 13.61 -28.90
CA ASP A 327 3.93 12.51 -29.28
C ASP A 327 2.45 12.89 -29.05
N ASP A 328 1.73 13.24 -30.12
CA ASP A 328 0.32 13.59 -30.10
C ASP A 328 -0.61 12.49 -29.51
N MET A 329 -0.18 11.23 -29.44
CA MET A 329 -0.97 10.14 -28.83
C MET A 329 -0.84 10.10 -27.30
N VAL A 330 0.14 10.82 -26.73
CA VAL A 330 0.47 10.83 -25.30
C VAL A 330 0.01 12.15 -24.66
N GLY A 331 -0.74 12.05 -23.56
CA GLY A 331 -1.08 13.20 -22.74
C GLY A 331 0.02 13.51 -21.73
N ILE A 332 0.74 14.63 -21.87
CA ILE A 332 1.67 15.11 -20.84
C ILE A 332 1.03 16.25 -20.07
N VAL A 333 0.92 16.09 -18.75
CA VAL A 333 0.39 17.11 -17.83
C VAL A 333 1.42 17.44 -16.76
N ARG A 334 1.80 18.71 -16.70
CA ARG A 334 2.75 19.26 -15.73
C ARG A 334 1.99 20.19 -14.78
N PHE A 335 1.90 19.82 -13.51
CA PHE A 335 1.26 20.62 -12.47
C PHE A 335 2.29 21.51 -11.77
N GLY A 336 1.95 22.79 -11.58
CA GLY A 336 2.72 23.75 -10.80
C GLY A 336 2.48 23.65 -9.29
N LYS A 337 3.10 24.58 -8.55
CA LYS A 337 2.90 24.71 -7.09
C LYS A 337 1.54 25.34 -6.77
N GLU A 338 1.13 26.26 -7.61
CA GLU A 338 -0.16 26.93 -7.67
C GLU A 338 -1.34 25.94 -7.85
N ASP A 339 -1.11 24.79 -8.48
CA ASP A 339 -2.13 23.75 -8.67
C ASP A 339 -2.38 22.89 -7.42
N CYS A 340 -1.60 23.07 -6.35
CA CYS A 340 -1.77 22.33 -5.10
C CYS A 340 -3.01 22.80 -4.33
N VAL A 341 -4.12 22.07 -4.46
CA VAL A 341 -5.36 22.36 -3.73
C VAL A 341 -5.30 21.86 -2.28
N ARG A 342 -4.51 22.56 -1.46
CA ARG A 342 -4.34 22.32 -0.03
C ARG A 342 -5.25 23.26 0.79
N SER A 343 -5.60 22.87 2.02
CA SER A 343 -6.38 23.75 2.91
C SER A 343 -5.58 24.99 3.33
N ALA A 344 -6.26 26.10 3.65
CA ALA A 344 -5.60 27.33 4.09
C ALA A 344 -4.73 27.12 5.35
N LEU A 345 -5.11 26.17 6.23
CA LEU A 345 -4.28 25.77 7.37
C LEU A 345 -2.99 25.07 6.89
N CYS A 346 -3.11 24.07 6.00
CA CYS A 346 -1.96 23.35 5.45
C CYS A 346 -0.98 24.29 4.72
N GLN A 347 -1.48 25.24 3.93
CA GLN A 347 -0.66 26.27 3.28
C GLN A 347 0.09 27.15 4.30
N ARG A 348 -0.58 27.59 5.38
CA ARG A 348 0.06 28.35 6.47
C ARG A 348 1.11 27.51 7.20
N THR A 349 0.84 26.23 7.47
CA THR A 349 1.80 25.32 8.08
C THR A 349 3.03 25.15 7.21
N LEU A 350 2.88 24.92 5.90
CA LEU A 350 4.01 24.81 4.97
C LEU A 350 4.87 26.09 4.96
N HIS A 351 4.24 27.28 4.96
CA HIS A 351 4.97 28.55 5.08
C HIS A 351 5.68 28.70 6.44
N ALA A 352 5.20 28.07 7.52
CA ALA A 352 5.83 28.15 8.84
C ALA A 352 7.06 27.23 9.01
N TYR A 353 7.26 26.27 8.10
CA TYR A 353 8.40 25.34 8.11
C TYR A 353 9.44 25.61 6.99
N ASN A 354 9.16 26.57 6.10
CA ASN A 354 10.05 27.01 5.02
C ASN A 354 10.81 28.30 5.40
#